data_AF-A0A3B8R1Y0-F1
#
_entry.id   AF-A0A3B8R1Y0-F1
#
_cell.length_a   1.000
_cell.length_b   1.000
_cell.length_c   1.000
_cell.angle_alpha   90.00
_cell.angle_beta   90.00
_cell.angle_gamma   90.00
#
_symmetry.space_group_name_H-M   'P 1'
#
loop_
_entity.id
_entity.type
_entity.pdbx_description
1 polymer ?
#
loop_
_entity_poly.entity_id
_entity_poly.type
_entity_poly.pdbx_seq_one_letter_code
_entity_poly.pdbx_strand_id
1 'polypeptide(L)'
;MPVLNVCPSLLVEGHATFSPTALKMLFGGKCVSHLLPFESPASESADGNKAVKNAGRLSLSGAQPKFGLVIGEDSFLRYSLEGEQSTYIMKPRPTGYHVINHDYCMANENLTMQMASQIYSIETAPNGVCVFSDGAMAYVTRRFDVHPSGKYAQEDFAALMGFTKEHGGSDFKYINGSYEECAEVIWKYVSAAAVDVLRFFRVVLFNYITLNEDAHLKNFTLVNYGNEYRLSPAYDLVNTSLQIREPRIFALEKGLFREGMDLSDSHQDFLRDFREFGRRIDLPAKIVDREIGRFSSPSPIADALIKRSFLSDELKQMYLRGYHYRQATLRP
;
A
#
# COMPACT_ATOMS: atom_id res chain seq x y z
N MET A 1 -6.68 -3.81 27.22
CA MET A 1 -6.08 -4.04 25.89
C MET A 1 -5.05 -5.15 26.01
N PRO A 2 -4.93 -6.08 25.06
CA PRO A 2 -3.86 -7.07 25.09
C PRO A 2 -2.51 -6.36 25.13
N VAL A 3 -1.59 -6.87 25.94
CA VAL A 3 -0.22 -6.35 26.02
C VAL A 3 0.45 -6.62 24.67
N LEU A 4 0.85 -5.56 23.97
CA LEU A 4 1.65 -5.73 22.75
C LEU A 4 2.99 -6.35 23.11
N ASN A 5 3.43 -7.33 22.32
CA ASN A 5 4.80 -7.87 22.37
C ASN A 5 5.49 -7.74 21.01
N VAL A 6 4.86 -7.05 20.07
CA VAL A 6 5.34 -6.86 18.70
C VAL A 6 5.20 -5.39 18.35
N CYS A 7 6.25 -4.82 17.76
CA CYS A 7 6.26 -3.43 17.31
C CYS A 7 5.13 -3.22 16.28
N PRO A 8 4.21 -2.26 16.51
CA PRO A 8 3.05 -2.07 15.65
C PRO A 8 3.36 -1.41 14.30
N SER A 9 4.63 -1.12 14.02
CA SER A 9 5.10 -0.66 12.70
C SER A 9 5.90 -1.75 12.00
N LEU A 10 7.01 -2.19 12.59
CA LEU A 10 7.99 -3.07 11.94
C LEU A 10 7.76 -4.56 12.19
N LEU A 11 6.77 -4.94 13.01
CA LEU A 11 6.47 -6.32 13.40
C LEU A 11 7.65 -7.06 14.07
N VAL A 12 8.53 -6.32 14.74
CA VAL A 12 9.65 -6.85 15.53
C VAL A 12 9.18 -7.21 16.95
N GLU A 13 9.50 -8.41 17.41
CA GLU A 13 9.17 -8.89 18.76
C GLU A 13 9.86 -8.12 19.90
N GLY A 14 9.36 -8.25 21.12
CA GLY A 14 9.96 -7.67 22.33
C GLY A 14 9.60 -6.19 22.55
N HIS A 15 8.58 -5.68 21.85
CA HIS A 15 8.18 -4.29 21.94
C HIS A 15 6.71 -4.14 22.32
N ALA A 16 6.44 -3.41 23.40
CA ALA A 16 5.09 -3.03 23.84
C ALA A 16 4.55 -1.76 23.16
N THR A 17 5.35 -1.15 22.28
CA THR A 17 5.00 0.02 21.47
C THR A 17 5.90 0.09 20.24
N PHE A 18 5.96 1.23 19.55
CA PHE A 18 6.90 1.43 18.45
C PHE A 18 8.35 1.22 18.93
N SER A 19 9.12 0.45 18.16
CA SER A 19 10.55 0.26 18.42
C SER A 19 11.31 1.57 18.12
N PRO A 20 12.53 1.76 18.65
CA PRO A 20 13.34 2.95 18.33
C PRO A 20 13.54 3.17 16.83
N THR A 21 13.72 2.08 16.07
CA THR A 21 13.83 2.13 14.60
C THR A 21 12.51 2.58 13.96
N ALA A 22 11.37 2.06 14.43
CA ALA A 22 10.07 2.49 13.95
C ALA A 22 9.82 3.98 14.23
N LEU A 23 10.13 4.45 15.44
CA LEU A 23 10.01 5.87 15.80
C LEU A 23 10.86 6.76 14.91
N LYS A 24 12.09 6.34 14.58
CA LYS A 24 12.97 7.07 13.67
C LYS A 24 12.38 7.14 12.25
N MET A 25 11.93 6.01 11.71
CA MET A 25 11.42 5.93 10.33
C MET A 25 10.06 6.62 10.16
N LEU A 26 9.11 6.28 11.03
CA LEU A 26 7.74 6.77 10.95
C LEU A 26 7.62 8.20 11.49
N PHE A 27 8.22 8.52 12.65
CA PHE A 27 7.98 9.77 13.35
C PHE A 27 9.19 10.72 13.42
N GLY A 28 10.27 10.43 12.67
CA GLY A 28 11.48 11.24 12.68
C GLY A 28 12.21 11.24 14.02
N GLY A 29 12.01 10.20 14.84
CA GLY A 29 12.67 10.02 16.14
C GLY A 29 11.89 10.61 17.33
N LYS A 30 10.74 11.25 17.09
CA LYS A 30 9.86 11.72 18.17
C LYS A 30 9.24 10.52 18.90
N CYS A 31 9.10 10.64 20.22
CA CYS A 31 8.51 9.60 21.07
C CYS A 31 6.98 9.63 20.96
N VAL A 32 6.44 9.00 19.91
CA VAL A 32 5.00 8.97 19.64
C VAL A 32 4.38 7.69 20.16
N SER A 33 3.23 7.79 20.82
CA SER A 33 2.46 6.63 21.26
C SER A 33 1.73 5.95 20.10
N HIS A 34 1.65 4.62 20.16
CA HIS A 34 0.78 3.82 19.29
C HIS A 34 -0.70 3.91 19.71
N LEU A 35 -1.01 4.50 20.86
CA LEU A 35 -2.36 4.75 21.32
C LEU A 35 -2.81 6.15 20.87
N LEU A 36 -4.01 6.23 20.30
CA LEU A 36 -4.67 7.49 19.97
C LEU A 36 -5.59 7.89 21.13
N PRO A 37 -5.48 9.12 21.67
CA PRO A 37 -6.24 9.55 22.84
C PRO A 37 -7.71 9.90 22.54
N PHE A 38 -8.24 9.48 21.40
CA PHE A 38 -9.59 9.75 20.92
C PHE A 38 -10.21 8.50 20.31
N GLU A 39 -11.54 8.50 20.20
CA GLU A 39 -12.31 7.39 19.64
C GLU A 39 -12.24 7.36 18.10
N SER A 40 -12.55 6.20 17.53
CA SER A 40 -12.58 6.01 16.09
C SER A 40 -13.58 6.95 15.41
N PRO A 41 -13.34 7.44 14.17
CA PRO A 41 -14.31 8.19 13.38
C PRO A 41 -15.65 7.49 13.14
N ALA A 42 -15.71 6.17 13.35
CA ALA A 42 -16.94 5.39 13.26
C ALA A 42 -17.81 5.47 14.54
N SER A 43 -17.30 6.06 15.63
CA SER A 43 -18.06 6.35 16.85
C SER A 43 -18.95 7.57 16.65
N GLU A 44 -20.13 7.61 17.29
CA GLU A 44 -21.02 8.78 17.31
C GLU A 44 -20.51 9.90 18.27
N SER A 45 -19.24 9.87 18.65
CA SER A 45 -18.64 10.77 19.62
C SER A 45 -18.38 12.17 19.06
N ALA A 46 -18.11 13.14 19.96
CA ALA A 46 -17.72 14.49 19.57
C ALA A 46 -16.42 14.50 18.72
N ASP A 47 -15.49 13.59 19.01
CA ASP A 47 -14.24 13.45 18.26
C ASP A 47 -14.46 12.77 16.91
N GLY A 48 -15.35 11.78 16.82
CA GLY A 48 -15.80 11.20 15.56
C GLY A 48 -16.42 12.26 14.64
N ASN A 49 -17.29 13.12 15.17
CA ASN A 49 -17.91 14.21 14.44
C ASN A 49 -16.89 15.27 13.95
N LYS A 50 -15.86 15.59 14.75
CA LYS A 50 -14.74 16.47 14.31
C LYS A 50 -13.90 15.79 13.22
N ALA A 51 -13.65 14.50 13.34
CA ALA A 51 -12.92 13.72 12.35
C ALA A 51 -13.64 13.75 11.01
N VAL A 52 -14.96 13.47 10.97
CA VAL A 52 -15.78 13.46 9.75
C VAL A 52 -15.72 14.81 9.02
N LYS A 53 -15.76 15.94 9.76
CA LYS A 53 -15.57 17.29 9.17
C LYS A 53 -14.18 17.45 8.53
N ASN A 54 -13.15 16.84 9.09
CA ASN A 54 -11.79 16.84 8.53
C ASN A 54 -11.61 15.88 7.34
N ALA A 55 -12.34 14.76 7.27
CA ALA A 55 -12.24 13.80 6.17
C ALA A 55 -12.57 14.40 4.80
N GLY A 56 -13.53 15.34 4.75
CA GLY A 56 -13.87 16.08 3.52
C GLY A 56 -12.71 16.88 2.92
N ARG A 57 -11.62 17.09 3.67
CA ARG A 57 -10.42 17.83 3.24
C ARG A 57 -9.38 16.98 2.52
N LEU A 58 -9.45 15.65 2.64
CA LEU A 58 -8.49 14.69 2.05
C LEU A 58 -9.15 13.68 1.09
N SER A 59 -10.45 13.41 1.26
CA SER A 59 -11.16 12.39 0.50
C SER A 59 -11.70 12.92 -0.83
N LEU A 60 -10.86 12.90 -1.87
CA LEU A 60 -11.25 13.24 -3.26
C LEU A 60 -11.65 12.01 -4.11
N SER A 61 -11.62 10.79 -3.56
CA SER A 61 -11.88 9.59 -4.37
C SER A 61 -12.51 8.43 -3.61
N GLY A 62 -13.81 8.53 -3.28
CA GLY A 62 -14.80 7.44 -3.21
C GLY A 62 -14.52 6.10 -2.48
N ALA A 63 -13.36 5.92 -1.86
CA ALA A 63 -12.88 4.66 -1.30
C ALA A 63 -12.14 4.97 0.01
N GLN A 64 -12.68 4.44 1.13
CA GLN A 64 -12.25 4.57 2.52
C GLN A 64 -11.90 6.00 3.02
N PRO A 65 -12.53 6.49 4.11
CA PRO A 65 -12.20 7.81 4.62
C PRO A 65 -10.74 7.89 5.06
N LYS A 66 -10.04 8.96 4.67
CA LYS A 66 -8.64 9.25 5.03
C LYS A 66 -8.60 10.56 5.83
N PHE A 67 -7.82 10.58 6.91
CA PHE A 67 -7.74 11.72 7.83
C PHE A 67 -6.29 12.21 7.96
N GLY A 68 -6.11 13.52 8.06
CA GLY A 68 -4.81 14.14 8.23
C GLY A 68 -4.46 14.18 9.70
N LEU A 69 -3.26 13.71 10.05
CA LEU A 69 -2.74 13.83 11.40
C LEU A 69 -1.45 14.67 11.44
N VAL A 70 -1.20 15.24 12.60
CA VAL A 70 0.05 15.87 13.02
C VAL A 70 0.46 15.32 14.39
N ILE A 71 1.72 15.51 14.76
CA ILE A 71 2.20 15.22 16.12
C ILE A 71 1.97 16.47 16.96
N GLY A 72 1.18 16.34 18.03
CA GLY A 72 0.95 17.38 19.04
C GLY A 72 2.18 17.65 19.92
N GLU A 73 2.11 18.71 20.71
CA GLU A 73 3.17 19.08 21.67
C GLU A 73 3.36 18.02 22.76
N ASP A 74 2.29 17.31 23.09
CA ASP A 74 2.25 16.16 24.00
C ASP A 74 2.80 14.85 23.39
N SER A 75 3.32 14.92 22.16
CA SER A 75 3.81 13.78 21.38
C SER A 75 2.75 12.73 21.01
N PHE A 76 1.46 13.04 21.18
CA PHE A 76 0.39 12.23 20.63
C PHE A 76 0.07 12.65 19.19
N LEU A 77 -0.38 11.70 18.39
CA LEU A 77 -1.01 12.05 17.13
C LEU A 77 -2.36 12.70 17.39
N ARG A 78 -2.71 13.73 16.63
CA ARG A 78 -4.05 14.36 16.62
C ARG A 78 -4.46 14.71 15.21
N TYR A 79 -5.77 14.91 14.99
CA TYR A 79 -6.26 15.44 13.73
C TYR A 79 -5.65 16.81 13.43
N SER A 80 -5.30 17.03 12.16
CA SER A 80 -4.88 18.35 11.67
C SER A 80 -6.04 19.33 11.75
N LEU A 81 -5.76 20.56 12.17
CA LEU A 81 -6.72 21.65 12.19
C LEU A 81 -6.85 22.31 10.82
N GLU A 82 -7.80 23.24 10.69
CA GLU A 82 -7.96 24.02 9.46
C GLU A 82 -6.73 24.89 9.18
N GLY A 83 -6.25 24.88 7.93
CA GLY A 83 -5.01 25.55 7.54
C GLY A 83 -3.72 24.85 8.01
N GLU A 84 -3.82 23.80 8.82
CA GLU A 84 -2.65 23.06 9.30
C GLU A 84 -2.23 21.97 8.31
N GLN A 85 -0.95 21.97 7.93
CA GLN A 85 -0.40 20.98 7.01
C GLN A 85 -0.20 19.63 7.72
N SER A 86 -1.08 18.66 7.43
CA SER A 86 -0.91 17.29 7.93
C SER A 86 0.37 16.64 7.40
N THR A 87 1.07 15.91 8.26
CA THR A 87 2.32 15.19 7.94
C THR A 87 2.11 13.67 7.88
N TYR A 88 0.95 13.21 8.32
CA TYR A 88 0.55 11.81 8.35
C TYR A 88 -0.87 11.66 7.78
N ILE A 89 -1.14 10.46 7.28
CA ILE A 89 -2.47 10.01 6.89
C ILE A 89 -2.86 8.87 7.82
N MET A 90 -4.07 8.94 8.35
CA MET A 90 -4.71 7.86 9.09
C MET A 90 -5.90 7.32 8.31
N LYS A 91 -5.99 6.00 8.26
CA LYS A 91 -7.13 5.26 7.75
C LYS A 91 -7.75 4.49 8.91
N PRO A 92 -9.03 4.70 9.22
CA PRO A 92 -9.71 3.88 10.22
C PRO A 92 -10.19 2.59 9.57
N ARG A 93 -10.70 1.69 10.41
CA ARG A 93 -11.49 0.53 9.99
C ARG A 93 -12.52 0.91 8.91
N PRO A 94 -12.57 0.20 7.77
CA PRO A 94 -13.59 0.44 6.76
C PRO A 94 -14.98 0.04 7.26
N THR A 95 -16.01 0.74 6.79
CA THR A 95 -17.42 0.49 7.14
C THR A 95 -18.24 -0.10 5.99
N GLY A 96 -17.64 -0.31 4.82
CA GLY A 96 -18.32 -0.86 3.65
C GLY A 96 -18.75 -2.31 3.86
N TYR A 97 -20.03 -2.61 3.61
CA TYR A 97 -20.63 -3.94 3.84
C TYR A 97 -20.02 -5.07 2.98
N HIS A 98 -19.36 -4.73 1.87
CA HIS A 98 -18.71 -5.69 0.97
C HIS A 98 -17.34 -6.15 1.49
N VAL A 99 -16.77 -5.46 2.48
CA VAL A 99 -15.47 -5.80 3.07
C VAL A 99 -15.66 -6.82 4.18
N ILE A 100 -15.24 -8.06 3.93
CA ILE A 100 -15.18 -9.09 4.98
C ILE A 100 -13.93 -8.86 5.86
N ASN A 101 -13.92 -9.42 7.07
CA ASN A 101 -12.77 -9.32 7.99
C ASN A 101 -12.29 -7.89 8.27
N HIS A 102 -13.21 -6.91 8.22
CA HIS A 102 -12.97 -5.49 8.41
C HIS A 102 -12.12 -5.08 9.62
N ASP A 103 -12.16 -5.83 10.73
CA ASP A 103 -11.28 -5.62 11.90
C ASP A 103 -9.79 -5.73 11.58
N TYR A 104 -9.45 -6.55 10.59
CA TYR A 104 -8.06 -6.90 10.27
C TYR A 104 -7.51 -6.12 9.07
N CYS A 105 -8.27 -5.19 8.49
CA CYS A 105 -7.80 -4.41 7.34
C CYS A 105 -6.53 -3.63 7.60
N MET A 106 -6.42 -3.01 8.77
CA MET A 106 -5.27 -2.17 9.13
C MET A 106 -4.02 -3.04 9.36
N ALA A 107 -4.22 -4.20 9.99
CA ALA A 107 -3.17 -5.20 10.20
C ALA A 107 -2.67 -5.81 8.87
N ASN A 108 -3.59 -6.07 7.93
CA ASN A 108 -3.25 -6.58 6.60
C ASN A 108 -2.41 -5.57 5.80
N GLU A 109 -2.83 -4.30 5.76
CA GLU A 109 -2.09 -3.26 5.05
C GLU A 109 -0.69 -3.07 5.68
N ASN A 110 -0.58 -3.00 7.00
CA ASN A 110 0.72 -2.91 7.67
C ASN A 110 1.61 -4.13 7.35
N LEU A 111 1.10 -5.36 7.52
CA LEU A 111 1.86 -6.57 7.20
C LEU A 111 2.38 -6.56 5.75
N THR A 112 1.49 -6.26 4.79
CA THR A 112 1.83 -6.29 3.36
C THR A 112 2.87 -5.22 3.03
N MET A 113 2.74 -4.01 3.60
CA MET A 113 3.75 -2.96 3.47
C MET A 113 5.09 -3.30 4.14
N GLN A 114 5.08 -4.01 5.27
CA GLN A 114 6.31 -4.48 5.92
C GLN A 114 6.99 -5.60 5.13
N MET A 115 6.23 -6.51 4.52
CA MET A 115 6.80 -7.52 3.62
C MET A 115 7.48 -6.87 2.41
N ALA A 116 6.83 -5.88 1.79
CA ALA A 116 7.39 -5.15 0.65
C ALA A 116 8.76 -4.52 0.97
N SER A 117 8.85 -3.81 2.10
CA SER A 117 10.07 -3.10 2.49
C SER A 117 11.17 -4.02 3.03
N GLN A 118 10.83 -4.92 3.96
CA GLN A 118 11.81 -5.72 4.70
C GLN A 118 12.35 -6.92 3.91
N ILE A 119 11.59 -7.42 2.94
CA ILE A 119 11.92 -8.67 2.23
C ILE A 119 12.26 -8.40 0.77
N TYR A 120 11.45 -7.56 0.12
CA TYR A 120 11.54 -7.33 -1.33
C TYR A 120 12.29 -6.07 -1.71
N SER A 121 12.76 -5.30 -0.72
CA SER A 121 13.49 -4.05 -0.93
C SER A 121 12.68 -3.05 -1.77
N ILE A 122 11.36 -3.04 -1.59
CA ILE A 122 10.47 -2.06 -2.19
C ILE A 122 10.46 -0.84 -1.29
N GLU A 123 10.71 0.32 -1.87
CA GLU A 123 10.58 1.57 -1.12
C GLU A 123 9.10 1.82 -0.84
N THR A 124 8.74 1.91 0.44
CA THR A 124 7.36 2.11 0.90
C THR A 124 7.24 3.36 1.75
N ALA A 125 6.07 3.98 1.75
CA ALA A 125 5.74 4.99 2.75
C ALA A 125 5.90 4.40 4.17
N PRO A 126 6.62 5.07 5.10
CA PRO A 126 6.73 4.60 6.49
C PRO A 126 5.34 4.49 7.10
N ASN A 127 5.06 3.35 7.74
CA ASN A 127 3.71 3.03 8.21
C ASN A 127 3.71 2.25 9.53
N GLY A 128 2.54 2.19 10.16
CA GLY A 128 2.27 1.37 11.33
C GLY A 128 0.79 1.35 11.69
N VAL A 129 0.46 0.57 12.71
CA VAL A 129 -0.87 0.49 13.31
C VAL A 129 -0.89 1.30 14.60
N CYS A 130 -1.96 2.05 14.80
CA CYS A 130 -2.31 2.66 16.07
C CYS A 130 -3.65 2.10 16.57
N VAL A 131 -3.93 2.29 17.85
CA VAL A 131 -5.17 1.83 18.50
C VAL A 131 -5.89 3.03 19.09
N PHE A 132 -7.17 3.22 18.73
CA PHE A 132 -8.05 4.23 19.30
C PHE A 132 -8.38 3.92 20.76
N SER A 133 -8.89 4.91 21.50
CA SER A 133 -9.29 4.73 22.91
C SER A 133 -10.41 3.70 23.10
N ASP A 134 -11.23 3.48 22.06
CA ASP A 134 -12.28 2.45 22.00
C ASP A 134 -11.75 1.04 21.63
N GLY A 135 -10.45 0.92 21.36
CA GLY A 135 -9.78 -0.34 21.01
C GLY A 135 -9.76 -0.67 19.51
N ALA A 136 -10.38 0.13 18.65
CA ALA A 136 -10.32 -0.09 17.20
C ALA A 136 -8.92 0.21 16.65
N MET A 137 -8.51 -0.52 15.60
CA MET A 137 -7.24 -0.26 14.93
C MET A 137 -7.37 0.82 13.85
N ALA A 138 -6.30 1.61 13.70
CA ALA A 138 -6.08 2.55 12.62
C ALA A 138 -4.74 2.26 11.94
N TYR A 139 -4.69 2.37 10.63
CA TYR A 139 -3.44 2.40 9.89
C TYR A 139 -2.95 3.85 9.78
N VAL A 140 -1.68 4.09 10.11
CA VAL A 140 -1.04 5.40 10.03
C VAL A 140 0.16 5.30 9.10
N THR A 141 0.28 6.26 8.19
CA THR A 141 1.42 6.38 7.28
C THR A 141 1.94 7.81 7.26
N ARG A 142 3.26 7.97 7.14
CA ARG A 142 3.89 9.27 6.93
C ARG A 142 3.76 9.67 5.47
N ARG A 143 3.35 10.91 5.24
CA ARG A 143 3.27 11.48 3.90
C ARG A 143 4.67 11.64 3.29
N PHE A 144 4.87 11.08 2.10
CA PHE A 144 6.10 11.26 1.32
C PHE A 144 6.08 12.52 0.46
N ASP A 145 4.90 13.13 0.25
CA ASP A 145 4.70 14.36 -0.52
C ASP A 145 4.90 15.63 0.33
N VAL A 146 5.16 15.50 1.63
CA VAL A 146 5.34 16.63 2.55
C VAL A 146 6.79 16.71 3.01
N HIS A 147 7.35 17.92 2.97
CA HIS A 147 8.70 18.24 3.45
C HIS A 147 8.65 19.53 4.30
N PRO A 148 9.71 19.85 5.09
CA PRO A 148 9.67 20.97 6.04
C PRO A 148 9.28 22.33 5.44
N SER A 149 9.58 22.57 4.16
CA SER A 149 9.31 23.82 3.44
C SER A 149 8.02 23.81 2.60
N GLY A 150 7.22 22.74 2.62
CA GLY A 150 5.96 22.69 1.86
C GLY A 150 5.61 21.30 1.35
N LYS A 151 5.16 21.21 0.09
CA LYS A 151 4.73 19.96 -0.54
C LYS A 151 5.36 19.76 -1.91
N TYR A 152 5.66 18.51 -2.23
CA TYR A 152 5.96 18.09 -3.58
C TYR A 152 4.67 17.96 -4.39
N ALA A 153 4.72 18.32 -5.66
CA ALA A 153 3.63 18.01 -6.59
C ALA A 153 3.62 16.50 -6.86
N GLN A 154 2.43 15.92 -6.96
CA GLN A 154 2.23 14.51 -7.22
C GLN A 154 1.11 14.32 -8.23
N GLU A 155 1.26 13.36 -9.13
CA GLU A 155 0.24 13.01 -10.12
C GLU A 155 0.12 11.49 -10.21
N ASP A 156 -1.11 10.99 -10.09
CA ASP A 156 -1.40 9.57 -10.23
C ASP A 156 -1.44 9.14 -11.70
N PHE A 157 -1.22 7.84 -11.99
CA PHE A 157 -1.10 7.39 -13.36
C PHE A 157 -2.40 7.54 -14.16
N ALA A 158 -3.56 7.50 -13.50
CA ALA A 158 -4.82 7.75 -14.19
C ALA A 158 -4.87 9.19 -14.72
N ALA A 159 -4.49 10.17 -13.90
CA ALA A 159 -4.38 11.56 -14.30
C ALA A 159 -3.32 11.76 -15.41
N LEU A 160 -2.13 11.17 -15.27
CA LEU A 160 -1.05 11.28 -16.27
C LEU A 160 -1.39 10.64 -17.63
N MET A 161 -2.28 9.66 -17.63
CA MET A 161 -2.85 9.05 -18.84
C MET A 161 -4.08 9.81 -19.38
N GLY A 162 -4.53 10.85 -18.69
CA GLY A 162 -5.69 11.66 -19.10
C GLY A 162 -7.05 11.03 -18.76
N PHE A 163 -7.09 10.02 -17.89
CA PHE A 163 -8.34 9.39 -17.48
C PHE A 163 -8.97 10.12 -16.29
N THR A 164 -10.15 10.68 -16.51
CA THR A 164 -11.00 11.29 -15.48
C THR A 164 -12.33 10.55 -15.38
N LYS A 165 -13.14 10.82 -14.35
CA LYS A 165 -14.52 10.30 -14.28
C LYS A 165 -15.36 10.72 -15.50
N GLU A 166 -15.13 11.91 -16.03
CA GLU A 166 -15.87 12.47 -17.16
C GLU A 166 -15.49 11.79 -18.49
N HIS A 167 -14.22 11.41 -18.64
CA HIS A 167 -13.72 10.86 -19.90
C HIS A 167 -13.49 9.34 -19.88
N GLY A 168 -13.45 8.70 -18.71
CA GLY A 168 -13.10 7.29 -18.55
C GLY A 168 -14.18 6.39 -17.93
N GLY A 169 -15.33 6.95 -17.53
CA GLY A 169 -16.40 6.21 -16.84
C GLY A 169 -16.18 6.07 -15.33
N SER A 170 -17.06 5.35 -14.63
CA SER A 170 -16.98 5.14 -13.16
C SER A 170 -15.75 4.34 -12.73
N ASP A 171 -15.36 3.37 -13.55
CA ASP A 171 -14.32 2.38 -13.25
C ASP A 171 -13.02 2.63 -14.03
N PHE A 172 -12.83 3.88 -14.50
CA PHE A 172 -11.70 4.30 -15.33
C PHE A 172 -10.33 3.91 -14.78
N LYS A 173 -10.21 3.86 -13.44
CA LYS A 173 -8.98 3.49 -12.75
C LYS A 173 -8.60 2.02 -12.93
N TYR A 174 -9.55 1.15 -13.31
CA TYR A 174 -9.36 -0.29 -13.52
C TYR A 174 -9.34 -0.67 -15.00
N ILE A 175 -10.23 -0.09 -15.83
CA ILE A 175 -10.53 -0.63 -17.17
C ILE A 175 -9.71 -0.01 -18.31
N ASN A 176 -9.22 1.22 -18.12
CA ASN A 176 -8.67 2.01 -19.23
C ASN A 176 -7.16 1.86 -19.46
N GLY A 177 -6.46 1.04 -18.68
CA GLY A 177 -5.01 0.89 -18.80
C GLY A 177 -4.50 -0.49 -18.40
N SER A 178 -3.27 -0.78 -18.81
CA SER A 178 -2.48 -1.97 -18.48
C SER A 178 -1.22 -1.58 -17.70
N TYR A 179 -0.54 -2.56 -17.09
CA TYR A 179 0.75 -2.31 -16.45
C TYR A 179 1.85 -1.96 -17.47
N GLU A 180 1.77 -2.43 -18.72
CA GLU A 180 2.65 -1.99 -19.83
C GLU A 180 2.51 -0.48 -20.05
N GLU A 181 1.28 0.02 -20.21
CA GLU A 181 1.00 1.45 -20.38
C GLU A 181 1.43 2.27 -19.15
N CYS A 182 1.36 1.69 -17.94
CA CYS A 182 1.89 2.32 -16.73
C CYS A 182 3.41 2.52 -16.79
N ALA A 183 4.17 1.58 -17.34
CA ALA A 183 5.61 1.75 -17.51
C ALA A 183 5.94 2.82 -18.57
N GLU A 184 5.12 2.95 -19.62
CA GLU A 184 5.25 4.03 -20.62
C GLU A 184 5.12 5.42 -19.97
N VAL A 185 4.23 5.58 -18.98
CA VAL A 185 4.13 6.82 -18.19
C VAL A 185 5.45 7.15 -17.49
N ILE A 186 6.11 6.16 -16.89
CA ILE A 186 7.41 6.36 -16.24
C ILE A 186 8.46 6.78 -17.27
N TRP A 187 8.56 6.07 -18.40
CA TRP A 187 9.48 6.42 -19.49
C TRP A 187 9.26 7.83 -20.03
N LYS A 188 8.00 8.29 -20.07
CA LYS A 188 7.64 9.61 -20.60
C LYS A 188 8.04 10.76 -19.67
N TYR A 189 7.85 10.61 -18.36
CA TYR A 189 7.96 11.73 -17.42
C TYR A 189 9.20 11.68 -16.51
N VAL A 190 9.84 10.51 -16.35
CA VAL A 190 11.01 10.34 -15.47
C VAL A 190 12.30 10.35 -16.30
N SER A 191 13.21 11.29 -16.02
CA SER A 191 14.48 11.40 -16.78
C SER A 191 15.38 10.17 -16.62
N ALA A 192 15.44 9.57 -15.43
CA ALA A 192 16.18 8.34 -15.13
C ALA A 192 15.25 7.12 -15.04
N ALA A 193 14.36 6.97 -16.03
CA ALA A 193 13.24 6.04 -15.99
C ALA A 193 13.61 4.58 -15.70
N ALA A 194 14.73 4.04 -16.23
CA ALA A 194 15.08 2.63 -16.05
C ALA A 194 15.11 2.16 -14.58
N VAL A 195 15.57 3.02 -13.66
CA VAL A 195 15.59 2.72 -12.22
C VAL A 195 14.17 2.63 -11.65
N ASP A 196 13.31 3.56 -12.05
CA ASP A 196 11.92 3.63 -11.57
C ASP A 196 11.01 2.60 -12.26
N VAL A 197 11.30 2.22 -13.51
CA VAL A 197 10.65 1.10 -14.20
C VAL A 197 10.99 -0.23 -13.50
N LEU A 198 12.23 -0.43 -13.07
CA LEU A 198 12.58 -1.59 -12.26
C LEU A 198 11.88 -1.59 -10.89
N ARG A 199 11.77 -0.42 -10.25
CA ARG A 199 11.00 -0.27 -9.00
C ARG A 199 9.52 -0.61 -9.24
N PHE A 200 8.94 -0.12 -10.32
CA PHE A 200 7.57 -0.42 -10.72
C PHE A 200 7.35 -1.91 -11.00
N PHE A 201 8.24 -2.56 -11.77
CA PHE A 201 8.19 -3.99 -12.03
C PHE A 201 8.17 -4.82 -10.75
N ARG A 202 9.00 -4.45 -9.75
CA ARG A 202 9.00 -5.09 -8.43
C ARG A 202 7.68 -4.91 -7.70
N VAL A 203 7.05 -3.74 -7.77
CA VAL A 203 5.73 -3.50 -7.16
C VAL A 203 4.64 -4.34 -7.85
N VAL A 204 4.66 -4.46 -9.18
CA VAL A 204 3.70 -5.30 -9.92
C VAL A 204 3.88 -6.78 -9.57
N LEU A 205 5.13 -7.28 -9.54
CA LEU A 205 5.42 -8.63 -9.05
C LEU A 205 4.97 -8.83 -7.61
N PHE A 206 5.22 -7.85 -6.73
CA PHE A 206 4.82 -7.91 -5.33
C PHE A 206 3.31 -8.04 -5.19
N ASN A 207 2.56 -7.16 -5.85
CA ASN A 207 1.10 -7.19 -5.85
C ASN A 207 0.56 -8.54 -6.32
N TYR A 208 1.16 -9.13 -7.34
CA TYR A 208 0.77 -10.47 -7.78
C TYR A 208 1.02 -11.54 -6.70
N ILE A 209 2.21 -11.59 -6.11
CA ILE A 209 2.53 -12.62 -5.12
C ILE A 209 1.81 -12.43 -3.78
N THR A 210 1.43 -11.21 -3.42
CA THR A 210 0.66 -10.92 -2.20
C THR A 210 -0.84 -10.82 -2.42
N LEU A 211 -1.33 -11.16 -3.62
CA LEU A 211 -2.76 -11.13 -3.96
C LEU A 211 -3.36 -9.73 -3.72
N ASN A 212 -2.68 -8.69 -4.19
CA ASN A 212 -3.21 -7.33 -4.21
C ASN A 212 -3.92 -7.04 -5.52
N GLU A 213 -5.23 -7.19 -5.49
CA GLU A 213 -6.10 -7.04 -6.66
C GLU A 213 -6.73 -5.64 -6.75
N ASP A 214 -6.28 -4.70 -5.92
CA ASP A 214 -6.72 -3.30 -5.94
C ASP A 214 -5.58 -2.33 -6.33
N ALA A 215 -4.44 -2.86 -6.82
CA ALA A 215 -3.34 -2.10 -7.38
C ALA A 215 -3.66 -1.47 -8.75
N HIS A 216 -4.62 -0.53 -8.75
CA HIS A 216 -5.15 0.17 -9.92
C HIS A 216 -4.37 1.46 -10.24
N LEU A 217 -4.72 2.16 -11.33
CA LEU A 217 -3.95 3.31 -11.85
C LEU A 217 -3.70 4.42 -10.80
N LYS A 218 -4.62 4.63 -9.85
CA LYS A 218 -4.45 5.65 -8.79
C LYS A 218 -3.50 5.26 -7.64
N ASN A 219 -3.04 4.01 -7.60
CA ASN A 219 -2.08 3.53 -6.60
C ASN A 219 -0.63 3.65 -7.08
N PHE A 220 -0.42 4.17 -8.29
CA PHE A 220 0.87 4.52 -8.84
C PHE A 220 0.92 6.03 -9.06
N THR A 221 1.94 6.67 -8.50
CA THR A 221 2.06 8.13 -8.51
C THR A 221 3.49 8.53 -8.82
N LEU A 222 3.66 9.55 -9.66
CA LEU A 222 4.94 10.26 -9.80
C LEU A 222 4.96 11.49 -8.89
N VAL A 223 6.09 11.70 -8.23
CA VAL A 223 6.34 12.86 -7.35
C VAL A 223 7.43 13.72 -7.96
N ASN A 224 7.18 15.03 -8.02
CA ASN A 224 8.16 16.01 -8.48
C ASN A 224 8.99 16.53 -7.30
N TYR A 225 10.26 16.14 -7.26
CA TYR A 225 11.23 16.59 -6.24
C TYR A 225 11.92 17.91 -6.65
N GLY A 226 11.20 18.81 -7.32
CA GLY A 226 11.65 20.12 -7.80
C GLY A 226 12.36 20.05 -9.16
N ASN A 227 13.29 19.11 -9.32
CA ASN A 227 14.11 19.02 -10.53
C ASN A 227 13.84 17.76 -11.36
N GLU A 228 13.17 16.76 -10.79
CA GLU A 228 12.86 15.50 -11.46
C GLU A 228 11.56 14.90 -10.93
N TYR A 229 10.80 14.28 -11.84
CA TYR A 229 9.75 13.34 -11.45
C TYR A 229 10.37 11.99 -11.16
N ARG A 230 9.89 11.34 -10.10
CA ARG A 230 10.29 9.99 -9.71
C ARG A 230 9.07 9.18 -9.29
N LEU A 231 9.14 7.86 -9.45
CA LEU A 231 8.11 6.99 -8.89
C LEU A 231 8.08 7.14 -7.36
N SER A 232 6.89 7.44 -6.82
CA SER A 232 6.66 7.54 -5.37
C SER A 232 7.07 6.25 -4.63
N PRO A 233 7.37 6.34 -3.32
CA PRO A 233 7.32 5.18 -2.45
C PRO A 233 5.97 4.47 -2.60
N ALA A 234 5.96 3.14 -2.63
CA ALA A 234 4.72 2.38 -2.69
C ALA A 234 3.86 2.62 -1.45
N TYR A 235 2.54 2.63 -1.65
CA TYR A 235 1.50 2.82 -0.65
C TYR A 235 0.27 2.00 -1.03
N ASP A 236 -0.68 1.85 -0.11
CA ASP A 236 -1.93 1.10 -0.31
C ASP A 236 -1.67 -0.35 -0.82
N LEU A 237 -0.58 -0.99 -0.34
CA LEU A 237 -0.30 -2.40 -0.60
C LEU A 237 -1.05 -3.28 0.41
N VAL A 238 -1.90 -4.19 -0.07
CA VAL A 238 -2.77 -5.01 0.76
C VAL A 238 -3.04 -6.37 0.11
N ASN A 239 -3.22 -7.42 0.89
CA ASN A 239 -3.71 -8.70 0.37
C ASN A 239 -5.25 -8.68 0.31
N THR A 240 -5.82 -8.33 -0.84
CA THR A 240 -7.27 -8.14 -1.00
C THR A 240 -8.07 -9.42 -0.83
N SER A 241 -7.45 -10.59 -1.04
CA SER A 241 -8.11 -11.89 -0.89
C SER A 241 -8.60 -12.18 0.53
N LEU A 242 -8.07 -11.45 1.53
CA LEU A 242 -8.56 -11.54 2.91
C LEU A 242 -9.84 -10.74 3.16
N GLN A 243 -10.25 -9.88 2.24
CA GLN A 243 -11.27 -8.85 2.44
C GLN A 243 -12.35 -8.82 1.35
N ILE A 244 -12.11 -9.49 0.24
CA ILE A 244 -13.00 -9.58 -0.91
C ILE A 244 -13.31 -11.05 -1.18
N ARG A 245 -14.57 -11.36 -1.49
CA ARG A 245 -15.04 -12.74 -1.73
C ARG A 245 -14.77 -13.24 -3.15
N GLU A 246 -14.72 -12.32 -4.11
CA GLU A 246 -14.50 -12.61 -5.53
C GLU A 246 -13.10 -12.14 -5.90
N PRO A 247 -12.09 -13.01 -5.75
CA PRO A 247 -10.73 -12.63 -6.07
C PRO A 247 -10.55 -12.46 -7.58
N ARG A 248 -9.74 -11.47 -7.96
CA ARG A 248 -9.20 -11.29 -9.31
C ARG A 248 -7.71 -11.69 -9.32
N ILE A 249 -7.07 -11.62 -10.48
CA ILE A 249 -5.62 -11.85 -10.57
C ILE A 249 -4.86 -10.51 -10.51
N PHE A 250 -5.37 -9.53 -11.23
CA PHE A 250 -4.86 -8.17 -11.27
C PHE A 250 -5.99 -7.16 -11.07
N ALA A 251 -5.64 -5.96 -10.64
CA ALA A 251 -6.60 -4.86 -10.51
C ALA A 251 -7.02 -4.33 -11.89
N LEU A 252 -6.07 -4.20 -12.80
CA LEU A 252 -6.32 -3.68 -14.15
C LEU A 252 -6.92 -4.77 -15.02
N GLU A 253 -8.03 -4.49 -15.72
CA GLU A 253 -8.73 -5.48 -16.53
C GLU A 253 -7.91 -6.00 -17.71
N LYS A 254 -7.00 -5.17 -18.23
CA LYS A 254 -6.04 -5.58 -19.26
C LYS A 254 -4.86 -6.40 -18.70
N GLY A 255 -4.68 -6.42 -17.38
CA GLY A 255 -3.55 -7.07 -16.71
C GLY A 255 -2.21 -6.44 -17.11
N LEU A 256 -1.25 -7.29 -17.49
CA LEU A 256 0.12 -6.88 -17.81
C LEU A 256 0.24 -6.18 -19.16
N PHE A 257 -0.57 -6.56 -20.15
CA PHE A 257 -0.37 -6.17 -21.55
C PHE A 257 -1.46 -5.23 -22.05
N ARG A 258 -1.10 -4.31 -22.94
CA ARG A 258 -2.03 -3.30 -23.48
C ARG A 258 -3.17 -3.89 -24.30
N GLU A 259 -2.92 -5.02 -24.97
CA GLU A 259 -3.91 -5.77 -25.72
C GLU A 259 -4.84 -6.62 -24.82
N GLY A 260 -4.57 -6.68 -23.52
CA GLY A 260 -5.23 -7.58 -22.58
C GLY A 260 -4.51 -8.93 -22.45
N MET A 261 -4.88 -9.70 -21.45
CA MET A 261 -4.38 -11.06 -21.23
C MET A 261 -5.47 -11.99 -20.70
N ASP A 262 -5.24 -13.30 -20.75
CA ASP A 262 -6.12 -14.25 -20.08
C ASP A 262 -5.94 -14.13 -18.56
N LEU A 263 -7.02 -13.76 -17.87
CA LEU A 263 -7.09 -13.61 -16.42
C LEU A 263 -7.87 -14.74 -15.75
N SER A 264 -8.14 -15.83 -16.48
CA SER A 264 -8.81 -17.01 -15.93
C SER A 264 -7.95 -17.70 -14.86
N ASP A 265 -8.61 -18.30 -13.86
CA ASP A 265 -7.94 -19.08 -12.82
C ASP A 265 -7.21 -20.32 -13.37
N SER A 266 -7.56 -20.74 -14.59
CA SER A 266 -6.90 -21.82 -15.32
C SER A 266 -5.61 -21.39 -16.02
N HIS A 267 -5.31 -20.09 -16.09
CA HIS A 267 -4.10 -19.61 -16.73
C HIS A 267 -2.86 -19.99 -15.90
N GLN A 268 -1.92 -20.72 -16.50
CA GLN A 268 -0.76 -21.27 -15.78
C GLN A 268 0.58 -20.65 -16.20
N ASP A 269 0.62 -19.78 -17.22
CA ASP A 269 1.88 -19.33 -17.84
C ASP A 269 2.37 -17.97 -17.31
N PHE A 270 2.06 -17.64 -16.05
CA PHE A 270 2.41 -16.35 -15.43
C PHE A 270 3.91 -16.07 -15.44
N LEU A 271 4.75 -17.10 -15.29
CA LEU A 271 6.20 -16.94 -15.41
C LEU A 271 6.59 -16.35 -16.77
N ARG A 272 6.03 -16.89 -17.86
CA ARG A 272 6.30 -16.40 -19.20
C ARG A 272 5.73 -15.00 -19.40
N ASP A 273 4.54 -14.72 -18.88
CA ASP A 273 3.93 -13.40 -18.98
C ASP A 273 4.78 -12.33 -18.28
N PHE A 274 5.29 -12.61 -17.08
CA PHE A 274 6.16 -11.67 -16.38
C PHE A 274 7.50 -11.46 -17.07
N ARG A 275 8.05 -12.49 -17.72
CA ARG A 275 9.24 -12.37 -18.56
C ARG A 275 8.98 -11.47 -19.77
N GLU A 276 7.86 -11.71 -20.45
CA GLU A 276 7.45 -10.92 -21.61
C GLU A 276 7.12 -9.48 -21.21
N PHE A 277 6.42 -9.28 -20.09
CA PHE A 277 6.15 -7.96 -19.52
C PHE A 277 7.45 -7.21 -19.22
N GLY A 278 8.40 -7.84 -18.54
CA GLY A 278 9.72 -7.26 -18.28
C GLY A 278 10.46 -6.85 -19.56
N ARG A 279 10.37 -7.66 -20.62
CA ARG A 279 10.93 -7.33 -21.94
C ARG A 279 10.24 -6.13 -22.58
N ARG A 280 8.91 -6.05 -22.52
CA ARG A 280 8.11 -4.98 -23.14
C ARG A 280 8.27 -3.62 -22.48
N ILE A 281 8.60 -3.60 -21.19
CA ILE A 281 8.88 -2.35 -20.45
C ILE A 281 10.38 -1.98 -20.48
N ASP A 282 11.15 -2.58 -21.39
CA ASP A 282 12.58 -2.32 -21.63
C ASP A 282 13.51 -2.66 -20.44
N LEU A 283 13.19 -3.70 -19.66
CA LEU A 283 14.12 -4.24 -18.67
C LEU A 283 15.03 -5.32 -19.27
N PRO A 284 16.33 -5.34 -18.94
CA PRO A 284 17.23 -6.42 -19.37
C PRO A 284 16.78 -7.77 -18.83
N ALA A 285 16.71 -8.80 -19.69
CA ALA A 285 16.22 -10.14 -19.34
C ALA A 285 16.90 -10.73 -18.08
N LYS A 286 18.22 -10.54 -17.92
CA LYS A 286 18.96 -10.98 -16.72
C LYS A 286 18.44 -10.36 -15.42
N ILE A 287 18.00 -9.09 -15.48
CA ILE A 287 17.42 -8.40 -14.32
C ILE A 287 16.02 -8.95 -14.06
N VAL A 288 15.21 -9.11 -15.11
CA VAL A 288 13.85 -9.68 -15.02
C VAL A 288 13.88 -11.06 -14.38
N ASP A 289 14.69 -11.99 -14.90
CA ASP A 289 14.82 -13.35 -14.35
C ASP A 289 15.32 -13.34 -12.91
N ARG A 290 16.28 -12.46 -12.56
CA ARG A 290 16.78 -12.33 -11.19
C ARG A 290 15.68 -11.87 -10.24
N GLU A 291 14.90 -10.87 -10.62
CA GLU A 291 13.81 -10.38 -9.78
C GLU A 291 12.70 -11.43 -9.68
N ILE A 292 12.28 -12.09 -10.77
CA ILE A 292 11.29 -13.17 -10.71
C ILE A 292 11.77 -14.28 -9.77
N GLY A 293 13.01 -14.74 -9.90
CA GLY A 293 13.59 -15.77 -9.01
C GLY A 293 13.61 -15.35 -7.55
N ARG A 294 13.89 -14.07 -7.26
CA ARG A 294 13.82 -13.52 -5.90
C ARG A 294 12.38 -13.52 -5.36
N PHE A 295 11.39 -13.23 -6.20
CA PHE A 295 9.98 -13.14 -5.80
C PHE A 295 9.27 -14.49 -5.71
N SER A 296 9.73 -15.51 -6.44
CA SER A 296 9.16 -16.87 -6.42
C SER A 296 9.76 -17.80 -5.36
N SER A 297 10.85 -17.37 -4.72
CA SER A 297 11.54 -18.13 -3.67
C SER A 297 10.88 -17.96 -2.31
N PRO A 298 10.58 -19.05 -1.57
CA PRO A 298 10.11 -18.96 -0.19
C PRO A 298 11.09 -18.21 0.72
N SER A 299 10.55 -17.42 1.64
CA SER A 299 11.35 -16.67 2.61
C SER A 299 10.88 -16.99 4.03
N PRO A 300 11.72 -17.63 4.88
CA PRO A 300 11.38 -17.86 6.28
C PRO A 300 11.12 -16.56 7.05
N ILE A 301 11.72 -15.44 6.62
CA ILE A 301 11.50 -14.11 7.19
C ILE A 301 10.09 -13.62 6.85
N ALA A 302 9.58 -13.89 5.63
CA ALA A 302 8.19 -13.60 5.27
C ALA A 302 7.21 -14.34 6.18
N ASP A 303 7.43 -15.65 6.34
CA ASP A 303 6.57 -16.48 7.17
C ASP A 303 6.56 -16.01 8.63
N ALA A 304 7.72 -15.59 9.15
CA ALA A 304 7.82 -15.02 10.48
C ALA A 304 7.07 -13.69 10.62
N LEU A 305 7.18 -12.78 9.64
CA LEU A 305 6.43 -11.52 9.63
C LEU A 305 4.91 -11.75 9.60
N ILE A 306 4.44 -12.68 8.76
CA ILE A 306 3.01 -13.04 8.71
C ILE A 306 2.55 -13.57 10.07
N LYS A 307 3.32 -14.48 10.69
CA LYS A 307 3.00 -15.04 12.02
C LYS A 307 2.96 -13.97 13.13
N ARG A 308 3.84 -12.96 13.06
CA ARG A 308 3.91 -11.85 14.02
C ARG A 308 2.89 -10.74 13.79
N SER A 309 2.20 -10.74 12.64
CA SER A 309 1.19 -9.73 12.32
C SER A 309 0.01 -9.73 13.31
N PHE A 310 -0.75 -8.64 13.30
CA PHE A 310 -2.00 -8.49 14.06
C PHE A 310 -3.22 -9.11 13.37
N LEU A 311 -3.03 -9.94 12.35
CA LEU A 311 -4.08 -10.77 11.77
C LEU A 311 -4.52 -11.85 12.76
N SER A 312 -5.75 -12.37 12.62
CA SER A 312 -6.16 -13.59 13.32
C SER A 312 -5.36 -14.80 12.82
N ASP A 313 -5.29 -15.86 13.62
CA ASP A 313 -4.56 -17.08 13.22
C ASP A 313 -5.11 -17.69 11.92
N GLU A 314 -6.42 -17.65 11.73
CA GLU A 314 -7.06 -18.08 10.48
C GLU A 314 -6.58 -17.24 9.28
N LEU A 315 -6.58 -15.91 9.41
CA LEU A 315 -6.15 -15.01 8.34
C LEU A 315 -4.65 -15.11 8.06
N LYS A 316 -3.82 -15.39 9.07
CA LYS A 316 -2.40 -15.71 8.88
C LYS A 316 -2.21 -16.95 8.01
N GLN A 317 -2.98 -18.01 8.28
CA GLN A 317 -2.92 -19.23 7.46
C GLN A 317 -3.42 -18.99 6.03
N MET A 318 -4.49 -18.18 5.86
CA MET A 318 -4.95 -17.77 4.53
C MET A 318 -3.90 -16.98 3.77
N TYR A 319 -3.29 -15.97 4.42
CA TYR A 319 -2.23 -15.17 3.81
C TYR A 319 -1.06 -16.06 3.37
N LEU A 320 -0.54 -16.92 4.26
CA LEU A 320 0.55 -17.85 3.97
C LEU A 320 0.24 -18.72 2.75
N ARG A 321 -0.94 -19.36 2.72
CA ARG A 321 -1.33 -20.24 1.61
C ARG A 321 -1.41 -19.50 0.29
N GLY A 322 -2.10 -18.36 0.24
CA GLY A 322 -2.22 -17.56 -0.97
C GLY A 322 -0.87 -17.07 -1.47
N TYR A 323 -0.07 -16.50 -0.58
CA TYR A 323 1.26 -15.99 -0.89
C TYR A 323 2.17 -17.09 -1.46
N HIS A 324 2.31 -18.23 -0.76
CA HIS A 324 3.13 -19.35 -1.26
C HIS A 324 2.60 -19.94 -2.56
N TYR A 325 1.28 -19.98 -2.75
CA TYR A 325 0.67 -20.41 -4.01
C TYR A 325 1.10 -19.51 -5.18
N ARG A 326 0.97 -18.18 -5.06
CA ARG A 326 1.40 -17.25 -6.11
C ARG A 326 2.92 -17.23 -6.32
N GLN A 327 3.71 -17.48 -5.27
CA GLN A 327 5.15 -17.67 -5.45
C GLN A 327 5.45 -18.90 -6.32
N ALA A 328 4.70 -20.00 -6.12
CA ALA A 328 4.89 -21.22 -6.88
C ALA A 328 4.55 -21.07 -8.37
N THR A 329 3.57 -20.24 -8.74
CA THR A 329 3.21 -19.98 -10.15
C THR A 329 4.28 -19.19 -10.92
N LEU A 330 5.27 -18.61 -10.24
CA LEU A 330 6.40 -17.89 -10.83
C LEU A 330 7.72 -18.69 -10.76
N ARG A 331 7.70 -19.96 -10.34
CA ARG A 331 8.91 -20.77 -10.30
C ARG A 331 9.25 -21.31 -11.70
N PRO A 332 10.52 -21.22 -12.13
CA PRO A 332 11.00 -21.80 -13.38
C PRO A 332 10.82 -23.31 -13.51
#